data_AF-A0A1A8LDD4-F1
#
_entry.id   AF-A0A1A8LDD4-F1
#
_cell.length_a   1.000
_cell.length_b   1.000
_cell.length_c   1.000
_cell.angle_alpha   90.00
_cell.angle_beta   90.00
_cell.angle_gamma   90.00
#
_symmetry.space_group_name_H-M   'P 1'
#
loop_
_entity.id
_entity.type
_entity.pdbx_description
1 polymer ?
#
loop_
_entity_poly.entity_id
_entity_poly.type
_entity_poly.pdbx_seq_one_letter_code
_entity_poly.pdbx_strand_id
1 'polypeptide(L)'
;MYERAVLRKDHQKKYGATVDLWSIGVTFYHAATGSLPFRPFEGPRRNKEVMYKIITEKPSGTISGHQKCENGKIEWSSDMPVSCSLSKGLQSLLTPVLANILEADQEKCWGFDQFFAETNDILHRTVVYVFSLQQATLHHVYIHEYNTAALFQELLCRRASIPLHNQELLYEGRRLVLDSNRQAKTFPKTSRDNPIMLVSRESVATVGLIFEDPSLPKVQPRYDLDLDASYAKTFAGDVAHLWKTSESLLVYQELVRKGVRGLIELMKEDYSEILHKKSEVFRLCDYCTQTLEKTEQLFGVLMQANMLSSEYDEISDMHKKALRISASLEPIERTSQDIKNKFLPGGLLGDGWTQQVGTHPEDRNVEKIKVLLDSITTIYQQFKKDKAERRLPYNEEQIHKFDKQKLVLHATKARSLFTEECAMKYRLFISKSEEWMRKIHLIRKQLLGLSGQLISVEKEVTVLMERAIKLQEHLPPKVLPLVSTGLKSQAYLSPNTLVEMTLGMKKLKEEMEGVVKELAENNHFLERFGTLTLDGGLRG
;
A
#
# COMPACT_ATOMS: atom_id res chain seq x y z
N MET A 1 -6.71 -45.68 7.89
CA MET A 1 -6.19 -44.64 8.81
C MET A 1 -7.33 -44.02 9.63
N TYR A 2 -8.31 -43.39 8.97
CA TYR A 2 -9.39 -42.65 9.63
C TYR A 2 -10.35 -43.54 10.44
N GLU A 3 -10.55 -44.81 10.09
CA GLU A 3 -11.34 -45.75 10.89
C GLU A 3 -10.73 -46.05 12.27
N ARG A 4 -9.40 -46.03 12.41
CA ARG A 4 -8.75 -46.21 13.73
C ARG A 4 -8.74 -44.92 14.54
N ALA A 5 -8.41 -43.79 13.92
CA ALA A 5 -8.34 -42.49 14.59
C ALA A 5 -9.72 -41.95 15.00
N VAL A 6 -10.74 -42.17 14.18
CA VAL A 6 -12.10 -41.64 14.36
C VAL A 6 -13.06 -42.71 14.91
N LEU A 7 -13.02 -43.93 14.38
CA LEU A 7 -13.96 -45.02 14.74
C LEU A 7 -13.38 -46.04 15.73
N ARG A 8 -12.10 -45.93 16.14
CA ARG A 8 -11.41 -46.83 17.09
C ARG A 8 -11.49 -48.33 16.71
N LYS A 9 -11.46 -48.67 15.42
CA LYS A 9 -11.35 -50.07 14.96
C LYS A 9 -9.89 -50.53 14.88
N ASP A 10 -9.64 -51.80 15.21
CA ASP A 10 -8.32 -52.44 15.09
C ASP A 10 -8.02 -52.80 13.63
N HIS A 11 -6.87 -52.35 13.11
CA HIS A 11 -6.34 -52.71 11.78
C HIS A 11 -4.80 -52.73 11.80
N GLN A 12 -4.21 -53.75 11.14
CA GLN A 12 -2.79 -54.14 11.16
C GLN A 12 -1.86 -53.38 10.18
N LYS A 13 -2.12 -52.12 9.79
CA LYS A 13 -1.18 -51.35 8.93
C LYS A 13 -0.30 -50.40 9.76
N LYS A 14 1.02 -50.46 9.56
CA LYS A 14 2.00 -49.53 10.15
C LYS A 14 1.75 -48.11 9.63
N TYR A 15 1.76 -47.13 10.52
CA TYR A 15 1.61 -45.71 10.20
C TYR A 15 2.84 -45.21 9.43
N GLY A 16 2.63 -44.47 8.33
CA GLY A 16 3.69 -43.84 7.53
C GLY A 16 3.68 -42.32 7.65
N ALA A 17 4.67 -41.67 7.04
CA ALA A 17 4.90 -40.21 7.02
C ALA A 17 3.66 -39.33 6.73
N THR A 18 2.73 -39.83 5.90
CA THR A 18 1.49 -39.13 5.53
C THR A 18 0.53 -38.90 6.69
N VAL A 19 0.62 -39.71 7.75
CA VAL A 19 -0.21 -39.57 8.96
C VAL A 19 0.23 -38.35 9.77
N ASP A 20 1.54 -38.14 9.88
CA ASP A 20 2.10 -37.04 10.63
C ASP A 20 1.82 -35.70 9.94
N LEU A 21 1.95 -35.66 8.61
CA LEU A 21 1.64 -34.48 7.80
C LEU A 21 0.17 -34.05 7.90
N TRP A 22 -0.77 -35.00 7.99
CA TRP A 22 -2.18 -34.68 8.25
C TRP A 22 -2.36 -33.99 9.60
N SER A 23 -1.77 -34.55 10.66
CA SER A 23 -1.81 -33.97 12.01
C SER A 23 -1.17 -32.59 12.07
N ILE A 24 -0.06 -32.37 11.35
CA ILE A 24 0.59 -31.07 11.19
C ILE A 24 -0.34 -30.09 10.45
N GLY A 25 -0.97 -30.51 9.35
CA GLY A 25 -1.90 -29.67 8.59
C GLY A 25 -3.11 -29.23 9.42
N VAL A 26 -3.70 -30.14 10.20
CA VAL A 26 -4.79 -29.81 11.13
C VAL A 26 -4.31 -28.81 12.18
N THR A 27 -3.08 -28.98 12.69
CA THR A 27 -2.47 -28.07 13.67
C THR A 27 -2.25 -26.68 13.09
N PHE A 28 -1.70 -26.58 11.88
CA PHE A 28 -1.48 -25.31 11.20
C PHE A 28 -2.79 -24.59 10.90
N TYR A 29 -3.80 -25.28 10.39
CA TYR A 29 -5.11 -24.68 10.15
C TYR A 29 -5.74 -24.17 11.46
N HIS A 30 -5.64 -24.96 12.53
CA HIS A 30 -6.16 -24.58 13.85
C HIS A 30 -5.42 -23.37 14.45
N ALA A 31 -4.09 -23.31 14.30
CA ALA A 31 -3.31 -22.16 14.74
C ALA A 31 -3.64 -20.90 13.92
N ALA A 32 -3.87 -21.03 12.61
CA ALA A 32 -4.19 -19.92 11.72
C ALA A 32 -5.60 -19.35 11.93
N THR A 33 -6.58 -20.20 12.24
CA THR A 33 -8.02 -19.83 12.23
C THR A 33 -8.70 -19.89 13.60
N GLY A 34 -8.05 -20.49 14.61
CA GLY A 34 -8.68 -20.76 15.91
C GLY A 34 -9.77 -21.83 15.88
N SER A 35 -9.99 -22.50 14.73
CA SER A 35 -10.99 -23.55 14.54
C SER A 35 -10.40 -24.81 13.92
N LEU A 36 -11.00 -25.97 14.18
CA LEU A 36 -10.65 -27.19 13.46
C LEU A 36 -11.13 -27.11 12.00
N PRO A 37 -10.35 -27.63 11.03
CA PRO A 37 -10.71 -27.58 9.60
C PRO A 37 -11.96 -28.40 9.27
N PHE A 38 -12.15 -29.54 9.95
CA PHE A 38 -13.24 -30.47 9.70
C PHE A 38 -14.16 -30.55 10.92
N ARG A 39 -15.42 -30.13 10.77
CA ARG A 39 -16.39 -30.05 11.89
C ARG A 39 -17.78 -30.53 11.49
N PRO A 40 -18.27 -31.65 12.05
CA PRO A 40 -19.70 -31.98 11.98
C PRO A 40 -20.50 -31.08 12.95
N PHE A 41 -21.83 -30.98 12.76
CA PHE A 41 -22.68 -30.00 13.47
C PHE A 41 -22.61 -30.11 15.00
N GLU A 42 -22.59 -31.31 15.55
CA GLU A 42 -22.49 -31.56 17.01
C GLU A 42 -21.05 -31.68 17.53
N GLY A 43 -20.08 -31.49 16.64
CA GLY A 43 -18.67 -31.60 16.91
C GLY A 43 -18.09 -33.01 16.74
N PRO A 44 -16.76 -33.12 16.50
CA PRO A 44 -16.11 -34.36 16.04
C PRO A 44 -16.23 -35.56 16.99
N ARG A 45 -16.46 -35.31 18.29
CA ARG A 45 -16.55 -36.37 19.31
C ARG A 45 -17.94 -36.97 19.42
N ARG A 46 -18.98 -36.19 19.15
CA ARG A 46 -20.38 -36.62 19.22
C ARG A 46 -20.79 -37.34 17.94
N ASN A 47 -20.41 -36.80 16.78
CA ASN A 47 -20.76 -37.38 15.49
C ASN A 47 -19.52 -37.93 14.75
N LYS A 48 -19.06 -39.11 15.17
CA LYS A 48 -17.86 -39.77 14.62
C LYS A 48 -18.07 -40.28 13.20
N GLU A 49 -19.28 -40.68 12.86
CA GLU A 49 -19.61 -41.20 11.53
C GLU A 49 -19.56 -40.09 10.48
N VAL A 50 -20.20 -38.95 10.75
CA VAL A 50 -20.10 -37.78 9.85
C VAL A 50 -18.68 -37.25 9.83
N MET A 51 -17.94 -37.28 10.94
CA MET A 51 -16.52 -36.92 10.92
C MET A 51 -15.71 -37.81 9.99
N TYR A 52 -15.92 -39.14 10.04
CA TYR A 52 -15.27 -40.07 9.12
C TYR A 52 -15.63 -39.75 7.67
N LYS A 53 -16.92 -39.54 7.39
CA LYS A 53 -17.43 -39.14 6.07
C LYS A 53 -16.77 -37.87 5.55
N ILE A 54 -16.67 -36.83 6.38
CA ILE A 54 -16.00 -35.56 6.02
C ILE A 54 -14.55 -35.85 5.62
N ILE A 55 -13.81 -36.63 6.38
CA ILE A 55 -12.40 -36.82 6.06
C ILE A 55 -12.21 -37.66 4.79
N THR A 56 -13.03 -38.70 4.58
CA THR A 56 -12.86 -39.62 3.44
C THR A 56 -13.42 -39.09 2.13
N GLU A 57 -14.52 -38.34 2.17
CA GLU A 57 -15.17 -37.77 0.98
C GLU A 57 -14.68 -36.36 0.65
N LYS A 58 -13.66 -35.86 1.38
CA LYS A 58 -13.07 -34.55 1.18
C LYS A 58 -12.55 -34.41 -0.27
N PRO A 59 -13.02 -33.42 -1.04
CA PRO A 59 -12.48 -33.15 -2.36
C PRO A 59 -11.00 -32.73 -2.32
N SER A 60 -10.22 -33.11 -3.34
CA SER A 60 -8.84 -32.63 -3.50
C SER A 60 -8.79 -31.10 -3.57
N GLY A 61 -7.76 -30.51 -2.98
CA GLY A 61 -7.59 -29.05 -2.95
C GLY A 61 -8.41 -28.30 -1.89
N THR A 62 -9.32 -28.96 -1.17
CA THR A 62 -10.08 -28.34 -0.08
C THR A 62 -9.35 -28.47 1.25
N ILE A 63 -9.40 -27.42 2.08
CA ILE A 63 -8.67 -27.34 3.36
C ILE A 63 -9.61 -27.34 4.57
N SER A 64 -10.91 -27.16 4.36
CA SER A 64 -11.92 -27.23 5.43
C SER A 64 -13.25 -27.79 4.94
N GLY A 65 -14.00 -28.36 5.88
CA GLY A 65 -15.31 -28.99 5.66
C GLY A 65 -16.18 -28.82 6.90
N HIS A 66 -17.30 -28.09 6.76
CA HIS A 66 -18.17 -27.76 7.88
C HIS A 66 -19.63 -28.16 7.62
N GLN A 67 -20.26 -28.80 8.60
CA GLN A 67 -21.69 -29.07 8.58
C GLN A 67 -22.43 -28.06 9.48
N LYS A 68 -23.29 -27.22 8.90
CA LYS A 68 -23.94 -26.11 9.61
C LYS A 68 -25.19 -26.48 10.40
N CYS A 69 -25.89 -27.55 10.02
CA CYS A 69 -27.10 -28.02 10.67
C CYS A 69 -27.11 -29.55 10.73
N GLU A 70 -27.92 -30.10 11.63
CA GLU A 70 -28.08 -31.55 11.77
C GLU A 70 -28.51 -32.17 10.43
N ASN A 71 -27.81 -33.23 10.00
CA ASN A 71 -28.02 -33.91 8.72
C ASN A 71 -27.92 -33.00 7.46
N GLY A 72 -27.37 -31.79 7.61
CA GLY A 72 -27.12 -30.88 6.49
C GLY A 72 -25.94 -31.31 5.61
N LYS A 73 -25.83 -30.69 4.43
CA LYS A 73 -24.69 -30.87 3.53
C LYS A 73 -23.39 -30.35 4.16
N ILE A 74 -22.27 -30.94 3.75
CA ILE A 74 -20.93 -30.46 4.13
C ILE A 74 -20.56 -29.32 3.19
N GLU A 75 -20.23 -28.17 3.76
CA GLU A 75 -19.69 -27.03 3.03
C GLU A 75 -18.18 -27.12 2.99
N TRP A 76 -17.64 -27.32 1.78
CA TRP A 76 -16.21 -27.40 1.52
C TRP A 76 -15.65 -26.03 1.16
N SER A 77 -14.44 -25.73 1.62
CA SER A 77 -13.70 -24.53 1.22
C SER A 77 -12.24 -24.84 0.95
N SER A 78 -11.71 -24.24 -0.11
CA SER A 78 -10.27 -24.21 -0.41
C SER A 78 -9.59 -22.97 0.14
N ASP A 79 -10.36 -22.00 0.65
CA ASP A 79 -9.86 -20.73 1.17
C ASP A 79 -9.91 -20.65 2.69
N MET A 80 -9.03 -19.81 3.23
CA MET A 80 -9.07 -19.40 4.63
C MET A 80 -10.32 -18.56 4.90
N PRO A 81 -10.96 -18.70 6.08
CA PRO A 81 -12.13 -17.91 6.45
C PRO A 81 -11.79 -16.42 6.56
N VAL A 82 -12.79 -15.54 6.43
CA VAL A 82 -12.61 -14.08 6.54
C VAL A 82 -12.10 -13.67 7.92
N SER A 83 -12.46 -14.41 8.96
CA SER A 83 -11.97 -14.23 10.33
C SER A 83 -10.50 -14.61 10.54
N CYS A 84 -9.82 -15.18 9.53
CA CYS A 84 -8.39 -15.48 9.59
C CYS A 84 -7.55 -14.20 9.62
N SER A 85 -6.74 -14.03 10.67
CA SER A 85 -5.90 -12.84 10.85
C SER A 85 -4.61 -12.86 10.02
N LEU A 86 -4.29 -13.96 9.34
CA LEU A 86 -3.12 -14.01 8.47
C LEU A 86 -3.30 -13.08 7.28
N SER A 87 -2.22 -12.40 6.87
CA SER A 87 -2.26 -11.56 5.67
C SER A 87 -2.65 -12.39 4.43
N LYS A 88 -3.37 -11.80 3.48
CA LYS A 88 -3.69 -12.48 2.20
C LYS A 88 -2.45 -13.01 1.49
N GLY A 89 -1.31 -12.35 1.71
CA GLY A 89 -0.03 -12.77 1.18
C GLY A 89 0.53 -14.06 1.77
N LEU A 90 0.31 -14.30 3.06
CA LEU A 90 0.69 -15.55 3.69
C LEU A 90 -0.36 -16.63 3.41
N GLN A 91 -1.64 -16.27 3.36
CA GLN A 91 -2.71 -17.20 2.97
C GLN A 91 -2.43 -17.82 1.60
N SER A 92 -1.99 -17.04 0.60
CA SER A 92 -1.66 -17.57 -0.73
C SER A 92 -0.48 -18.54 -0.76
N LEU A 93 0.42 -18.48 0.23
CA LEU A 93 1.56 -19.39 0.34
C LEU A 93 1.23 -20.62 1.20
N LEU A 94 0.45 -20.44 2.27
CA LEU A 94 0.12 -21.50 3.22
C LEU A 94 -1.01 -22.41 2.72
N THR A 95 -2.01 -21.87 2.03
CA THR A 95 -3.17 -22.65 1.53
C THR A 95 -2.76 -23.82 0.64
N PRO A 96 -1.84 -23.65 -0.35
CA PRO A 96 -1.33 -24.77 -1.13
C PRO A 96 -0.66 -25.85 -0.27
N VAL A 97 0.16 -25.47 0.73
CA VAL A 97 0.78 -26.43 1.65
C VAL A 97 -0.30 -27.23 2.39
N LEU A 98 -1.30 -26.54 2.96
CA LEU A 98 -2.40 -27.20 3.66
C LEU A 98 -3.19 -28.14 2.76
N ALA A 99 -3.52 -27.72 1.54
CA ALA A 99 -4.30 -28.52 0.60
C ALA A 99 -3.60 -29.84 0.22
N ASN A 100 -2.27 -29.84 0.14
CA ASN A 100 -1.49 -31.01 -0.25
C ASN A 100 -1.12 -31.95 0.93
N ILE A 101 -1.05 -31.43 2.17
CA ILE A 101 -0.81 -32.27 3.35
C ILE A 101 -2.12 -32.73 4.03
N LEU A 102 -3.22 -32.01 3.83
CA LEU A 102 -4.58 -32.43 4.17
C LEU A 102 -5.20 -33.18 2.98
N GLU A 103 -4.46 -34.10 2.36
CA GLU A 103 -4.98 -34.94 1.28
C GLU A 103 -5.38 -36.33 1.78
N ALA A 104 -6.59 -36.77 1.41
CA ALA A 104 -7.15 -38.06 1.82
C ALA A 104 -6.55 -39.21 0.99
N ASP A 105 -6.26 -38.93 -0.28
CA ASP A 105 -5.59 -39.82 -1.23
C ASP A 105 -4.08 -39.82 -0.97
N GLN A 106 -3.55 -40.95 -0.49
CA GLN A 106 -2.15 -41.06 -0.06
C GLN A 106 -1.16 -40.93 -1.22
N GLU A 107 -1.57 -41.22 -2.46
CA GLU A 107 -0.69 -41.10 -3.64
C GLU A 107 -0.52 -39.64 -4.08
N LYS A 108 -1.49 -38.78 -3.76
CA LYS A 108 -1.46 -37.34 -4.07
C LYS A 108 -0.93 -36.47 -2.93
N CYS A 109 -0.83 -37.04 -1.73
CA CYS A 109 -0.31 -36.35 -0.55
C CYS A 109 1.20 -36.10 -0.70
N TRP A 110 1.67 -34.94 -0.25
CA TRP A 110 3.10 -34.65 -0.24
C TRP A 110 3.87 -35.58 0.70
N GLY A 111 5.13 -35.85 0.33
CA GLY A 111 6.13 -36.40 1.25
C GLY A 111 6.81 -35.32 2.08
N PHE A 112 7.61 -35.73 3.07
CA PHE A 112 8.34 -34.81 3.95
C PHE A 112 9.32 -33.90 3.19
N ASP A 113 10.04 -34.40 2.19
CA ASP A 113 11.03 -33.59 1.47
C ASP A 113 10.39 -32.39 0.77
N GLN A 114 9.26 -32.62 0.08
CA GLN A 114 8.50 -31.54 -0.55
C GLN A 114 7.89 -30.60 0.50
N PHE A 115 7.30 -31.14 1.57
CA PHE A 115 6.77 -30.32 2.66
C PHE A 115 7.84 -29.41 3.27
N PHE A 116 9.04 -29.93 3.55
CA PHE A 116 10.15 -29.14 4.10
C PHE A 116 10.68 -28.13 3.10
N ALA A 117 10.81 -28.48 1.81
CA ALA A 117 11.22 -27.53 0.79
C ALA A 117 10.27 -26.33 0.69
N GLU A 118 8.96 -26.59 0.61
CA GLU A 118 7.92 -25.57 0.45
C GLU A 118 7.75 -24.70 1.72
N THR A 119 7.80 -25.32 2.90
CA THR A 119 7.73 -24.56 4.17
C THR A 119 8.99 -23.74 4.43
N ASN A 120 10.17 -24.28 4.11
CA ASN A 120 11.42 -23.51 4.19
C ASN A 120 11.41 -22.35 3.20
N ASP A 121 10.91 -22.52 1.97
CA ASP A 121 10.76 -21.40 1.03
C ASP A 121 9.96 -20.24 1.65
N ILE A 122 8.84 -20.54 2.32
CA ILE A 122 8.02 -19.53 3.01
C ILE A 122 8.81 -18.84 4.13
N LEU A 123 9.54 -19.62 4.94
CA LEU A 123 10.27 -19.10 6.11
C LEU A 123 11.48 -18.24 5.75
N HIS A 124 12.12 -18.46 4.59
CA HIS A 124 13.27 -17.68 4.13
C HIS A 124 12.89 -16.36 3.43
N ARG A 125 11.58 -16.12 3.21
CA ARG A 125 11.10 -14.86 2.63
C ARG A 125 11.06 -13.75 3.67
N THR A 126 11.52 -12.57 3.27
CA THR A 126 11.28 -11.33 4.01
C THR A 126 9.95 -10.70 3.60
N VAL A 127 9.44 -9.79 4.42
CA VAL A 127 8.16 -9.11 4.18
C VAL A 127 8.40 -7.65 3.85
N VAL A 128 7.87 -7.21 2.71
CA VAL A 128 7.79 -5.81 2.33
C VAL A 128 6.34 -5.35 2.48
N TYR A 129 6.12 -4.33 3.32
CA TYR A 129 4.79 -3.77 3.58
C TYR A 129 4.48 -2.68 2.55
N VAL A 130 3.34 -2.84 1.87
CA VAL A 130 2.88 -1.90 0.84
C VAL A 130 1.43 -1.51 1.11
N PHE A 131 1.13 -0.23 1.21
CA PHE A 131 -0.23 0.27 1.40
C PHE A 131 -0.75 0.88 0.09
N SER A 132 -1.78 0.26 -0.49
CA SER A 132 -2.48 0.79 -1.67
C SER A 132 -3.40 1.91 -1.24
N LEU A 133 -3.03 3.15 -1.56
CA LEU A 133 -3.66 4.35 -1.01
C LEU A 133 -5.09 4.53 -1.52
N GLN A 134 -5.36 4.27 -2.80
CA GLN A 134 -6.70 4.38 -3.39
C GLN A 134 -7.63 3.25 -2.96
N GLN A 135 -7.09 2.03 -2.83
CA GLN A 135 -7.86 0.87 -2.35
C GLN A 135 -8.05 0.91 -0.83
N ALA A 136 -7.23 1.66 -0.10
CA ALA A 136 -7.13 1.66 1.35
C ALA A 136 -6.86 0.27 1.94
N THR A 137 -5.89 -0.46 1.38
CA THR A 137 -5.54 -1.83 1.78
C THR A 137 -4.04 -1.99 2.00
N LEU A 138 -3.66 -2.78 3.02
CA LEU A 138 -2.27 -3.12 3.33
C LEU A 138 -1.93 -4.51 2.80
N HIS A 139 -0.90 -4.58 1.97
CA HIS A 139 -0.33 -5.78 1.40
C HIS A 139 0.98 -6.15 2.10
N HIS A 140 1.15 -7.45 2.34
CA HIS A 140 2.36 -8.03 2.89
C HIS A 140 3.04 -8.85 1.80
N VAL A 141 4.02 -8.29 1.09
CA VAL A 141 4.68 -8.96 -0.03
C VAL A 141 5.81 -9.83 0.52
N TYR A 142 5.64 -11.15 0.44
CA TYR A 142 6.64 -12.13 0.87
C TYR A 142 7.59 -12.44 -0.30
N ILE A 143 8.85 -12.07 -0.14
CA ILE A 143 9.84 -12.10 -1.23
C ILE A 143 11.21 -12.52 -0.67
N HIS A 144 12.02 -13.23 -1.45
CA HIS A 144 13.39 -13.53 -1.03
C HIS A 144 14.29 -12.31 -1.21
N GLU A 145 15.27 -12.16 -0.33
CA GLU A 145 16.21 -11.03 -0.33
C GLU A 145 17.00 -10.86 -1.64
N TYR A 146 17.27 -11.97 -2.33
CA TYR A 146 17.98 -12.00 -3.61
C TYR A 146 17.07 -11.74 -4.82
N ASN A 147 15.74 -11.71 -4.65
CA ASN A 147 14.82 -11.39 -5.73
C ASN A 147 14.89 -9.92 -6.10
N THR A 148 14.44 -9.61 -7.31
CA THR A 148 14.57 -8.27 -7.91
C THR A 148 13.29 -7.44 -7.78
N ALA A 149 13.41 -6.14 -8.02
CA ALA A 149 12.29 -5.21 -8.07
C ALA A 149 11.25 -5.57 -9.14
N ALA A 150 11.68 -6.15 -10.26
CA ALA A 150 10.75 -6.65 -11.28
C ALA A 150 9.78 -7.70 -10.71
N LEU A 151 10.31 -8.70 -9.99
CA LEU A 151 9.46 -9.71 -9.35
C LEU A 151 8.57 -9.08 -8.26
N PHE A 152 9.13 -8.17 -7.46
CA PHE A 152 8.35 -7.45 -6.43
C PHE A 152 7.13 -6.73 -7.01
N GLN A 153 7.32 -5.96 -8.10
CA GLN A 153 6.24 -5.22 -8.74
C GLN A 153 5.23 -6.16 -9.43
N GLU A 154 5.68 -7.32 -9.94
CA GLU A 154 4.79 -8.35 -10.48
C GLU A 154 3.91 -8.98 -9.37
N LEU A 155 4.51 -9.34 -8.24
CA LEU A 155 3.78 -9.83 -7.06
C LEU A 155 2.77 -8.79 -6.57
N LEU A 156 3.14 -7.51 -6.59
CA LEU A 156 2.26 -6.40 -6.24
C LEU A 156 1.12 -6.25 -7.26
N CYS A 157 1.41 -6.35 -8.56
CA CYS A 157 0.42 -6.30 -9.64
C CYS A 157 -0.66 -7.36 -9.46
N ARG A 158 -0.28 -8.61 -9.18
CA ARG A 158 -1.22 -9.71 -8.95
C ARG A 158 -2.11 -9.50 -7.73
N ARG A 159 -1.62 -8.78 -6.71
CA ARG A 159 -2.30 -8.61 -5.42
C ARG A 159 -3.18 -7.37 -5.34
N ALA A 160 -2.71 -6.26 -5.90
CA ALA A 160 -3.45 -5.02 -5.96
C ALA A 160 -4.30 -4.91 -7.22
N SER A 161 -4.11 -5.80 -8.21
CA SER A 161 -4.71 -5.71 -9.54
C SER A 161 -4.43 -4.36 -10.23
N ILE A 162 -3.21 -3.83 -10.01
CA ILE A 162 -2.74 -2.57 -10.61
C ILE A 162 -1.57 -2.89 -11.56
N PRO A 163 -1.70 -2.64 -12.87
CA PRO A 163 -0.64 -2.90 -13.86
C PRO A 163 0.67 -2.16 -13.55
N LEU A 164 1.81 -2.78 -13.88
CA LEU A 164 3.16 -2.25 -13.60
C LEU A 164 3.35 -0.78 -14.01
N HIS A 165 2.91 -0.40 -15.22
CA HIS A 165 3.06 0.96 -15.75
C HIS A 165 2.21 2.01 -15.01
N ASN A 166 1.19 1.57 -14.26
CA ASN A 166 0.34 2.44 -13.46
C ASN A 166 0.80 2.55 -12.01
N GLN A 167 1.78 1.75 -11.56
CA GLN A 167 2.27 1.77 -10.18
C GLN A 167 3.23 2.95 -9.94
N GLU A 168 2.84 3.86 -9.05
CA GLU A 168 3.72 4.86 -8.45
C GLU A 168 3.98 4.49 -6.99
N LEU A 169 5.25 4.34 -6.63
CA LEU A 169 5.67 4.00 -5.27
C LEU A 169 6.16 5.25 -4.55
N LEU A 170 5.79 5.39 -3.28
CA LEU A 170 6.22 6.47 -2.40
C LEU A 170 6.73 5.88 -1.09
N TYR A 171 7.80 6.46 -0.55
CA TYR A 171 8.31 6.10 0.76
C TYR A 171 8.77 7.37 1.47
N GLU A 172 8.29 7.56 2.71
CA GLU A 172 8.62 8.73 3.55
C GLU A 172 8.44 10.09 2.84
N GLY A 173 7.35 10.20 2.07
CA GLY A 173 6.97 11.44 1.38
C GLY A 173 7.67 11.69 0.04
N ARG A 174 8.54 10.78 -0.42
CA ARG A 174 9.27 10.91 -1.69
C ARG A 174 8.92 9.78 -2.67
N ARG A 175 9.11 10.04 -3.96
CA ARG A 175 9.05 9.03 -5.03
C ARG A 175 10.11 7.96 -4.80
N LEU A 176 9.67 6.71 -4.76
CA LEU A 176 10.54 5.55 -4.69
C LEU A 176 10.67 4.94 -6.09
N VAL A 177 11.79 5.18 -6.75
CA VAL A 177 12.13 4.53 -8.01
C VAL A 177 12.98 3.30 -7.70
N LEU A 178 12.51 2.13 -8.14
CA LEU A 178 13.23 0.87 -7.99
C LEU A 178 13.68 0.40 -9.37
N ASP A 179 14.99 0.39 -9.60
CA ASP A 179 15.55 -0.22 -10.81
C ASP A 179 15.17 -1.69 -10.88
N SER A 180 14.79 -2.19 -12.05
CA SER A 180 14.22 -3.54 -12.20
C SER A 180 15.13 -4.65 -11.64
N ASN A 181 16.45 -4.45 -11.65
CA ASN A 181 17.44 -5.41 -11.17
C ASN A 181 17.83 -5.22 -9.69
N ARG A 182 17.32 -4.18 -9.02
CA ARG A 182 17.60 -3.90 -7.61
C ARG A 182 17.07 -5.04 -6.74
N GLN A 183 17.92 -5.57 -5.86
CA GLN A 183 17.56 -6.68 -4.99
C GLN A 183 16.71 -6.23 -3.79
N ALA A 184 15.77 -7.07 -3.38
CA ALA A 184 14.85 -6.82 -2.27
C ALA A 184 15.57 -6.50 -0.95
N LYS A 185 16.75 -7.09 -0.71
CA LYS A 185 17.59 -6.78 0.47
C LYS A 185 17.96 -5.31 0.62
N THR A 186 17.97 -4.57 -0.50
CA THR A 186 18.35 -3.15 -0.54
C THR A 186 17.15 -2.22 -0.52
N PHE A 187 15.94 -2.75 -0.42
CA PHE A 187 14.72 -1.92 -0.32
C PHE A 187 14.71 -1.15 0.99
N PRO A 188 13.94 -0.04 1.06
CA PRO A 188 13.72 0.62 2.34
C PRO A 188 13.11 -0.35 3.35
N LYS A 189 13.50 -0.21 4.63
CA LYS A 189 12.93 -1.02 5.70
C LYS A 189 11.49 -0.59 5.95
N THR A 190 10.56 -1.50 5.72
CA THR A 190 9.13 -1.23 5.87
C THR A 190 8.55 -1.90 7.10
N SER A 191 7.48 -1.33 7.63
CA SER A 191 6.69 -1.91 8.71
C SER A 191 5.20 -1.68 8.46
N ARG A 192 4.34 -2.22 9.34
CA ARG A 192 2.90 -1.99 9.30
C ARG A 192 2.54 -0.50 9.37
N ASP A 193 3.26 0.29 10.17
CA ASP A 193 3.00 1.72 10.37
C ASP A 193 3.83 2.61 9.42
N ASN A 194 4.87 2.06 8.80
CA ASN A 194 5.69 2.72 7.78
C ASN A 194 5.83 1.85 6.51
N PRO A 195 4.74 1.65 5.75
CA PRO A 195 4.78 0.92 4.49
C PRO A 195 5.25 1.81 3.33
N ILE A 196 5.65 1.18 2.23
CA ILE A 196 5.68 1.85 0.93
C ILE A 196 4.24 2.17 0.52
N MET A 197 3.94 3.40 0.14
CA MET A 197 2.63 3.75 -0.42
C MET A 197 2.61 3.43 -1.90
N LEU A 198 1.57 2.73 -2.35
CA LEU A 198 1.27 2.50 -3.76
C LEU A 198 0.12 3.42 -4.18
N VAL A 199 0.35 4.16 -5.26
CA VAL A 199 -0.65 5.00 -5.93
C VAL A 199 -0.75 4.57 -7.39
N SER A 200 -1.96 4.41 -7.90
CA SER A 200 -2.22 4.16 -9.31
C SER A 200 -2.36 5.49 -10.06
N ARG A 201 -1.85 5.52 -11.30
CA ARG A 201 -2.13 6.62 -12.25
C ARG A 201 -3.60 6.63 -12.68
N GLU A 202 -4.26 5.47 -12.65
CA GLU A 202 -5.66 5.30 -13.02
C GLU A 202 -6.60 5.26 -11.81
N SER A 203 -7.90 5.39 -12.07
CA SER A 203 -8.93 5.20 -11.04
C SER A 203 -9.01 3.73 -10.64
N VAL A 204 -9.02 3.47 -9.33
CA VAL A 204 -9.13 2.12 -8.76
C VAL A 204 -10.22 2.15 -7.69
N ALA A 205 -11.01 1.08 -7.60
CA ALA A 205 -12.08 0.96 -6.61
C ALA A 205 -11.50 0.96 -5.18
N THR A 206 -12.11 1.74 -4.30
CA THR A 206 -11.80 1.71 -2.87
C THR A 206 -12.39 0.46 -2.24
N VAL A 207 -11.60 -0.23 -1.42
CA VAL A 207 -11.98 -1.51 -0.78
C VAL A 207 -12.06 -1.36 0.74
N GLY A 208 -10.99 -0.84 1.35
CA GLY A 208 -10.87 -0.77 2.80
C GLY A 208 -10.55 -2.11 3.47
N LEU A 209 -10.62 -2.15 4.80
CA LEU A 209 -10.47 -3.36 5.59
C LEU A 209 -11.76 -4.19 5.51
N ILE A 210 -11.63 -5.43 5.09
CA ILE A 210 -12.71 -6.42 5.14
C ILE A 210 -12.64 -7.12 6.50
N PHE A 211 -13.73 -7.05 7.26
CA PHE A 211 -13.84 -7.70 8.57
C PHE A 211 -15.28 -8.18 8.81
N GLU A 212 -15.43 -9.22 9.63
CA GLU A 212 -16.73 -9.71 10.10
C GLU A 212 -17.09 -9.06 11.44
N ASP A 213 -18.37 -8.73 11.62
CA ASP A 213 -18.95 -8.35 12.91
C ASP A 213 -19.66 -9.57 13.52
N PRO A 214 -19.03 -10.26 14.51
CA PRO A 214 -19.64 -11.43 15.14
C PRO A 214 -20.88 -11.02 15.95
N SER A 215 -21.99 -11.74 15.75
CA SER A 215 -23.20 -11.56 16.54
C SER A 215 -23.00 -12.05 17.98
N LEU A 216 -23.50 -11.29 18.97
CA LEU A 216 -23.45 -11.71 20.37
C LEU A 216 -24.12 -13.09 20.56
N PRO A 217 -23.45 -14.04 21.24
CA PRO A 217 -24.04 -15.35 21.51
C PRO A 217 -25.24 -15.20 22.47
N LYS A 218 -26.29 -15.99 22.23
CA LYS A 218 -27.45 -16.04 23.13
C LYS A 218 -27.07 -16.80 24.40
N VAL A 219 -27.02 -16.07 25.52
CA VAL A 219 -26.71 -16.64 26.84
C VAL A 219 -27.99 -17.16 27.49
N GLN A 220 -27.98 -18.41 27.93
CA GLN A 220 -29.08 -18.97 28.69
C GLN A 220 -29.06 -18.43 30.13
N PRO A 221 -30.22 -18.09 30.73
CA PRO A 221 -30.28 -17.58 32.10
C PRO A 221 -29.96 -18.64 33.15
N ARG A 222 -30.01 -19.93 32.79
CA ARG A 222 -29.68 -21.05 33.67
C ARG A 222 -28.24 -20.93 34.18
N TYR A 223 -28.06 -21.16 35.48
CA TYR A 223 -26.75 -21.29 36.11
C TYR A 223 -26.15 -22.66 35.77
N ASP A 224 -24.97 -22.66 35.13
CA ASP A 224 -24.27 -23.87 34.72
C ASP A 224 -22.79 -23.55 34.51
N LEU A 225 -21.93 -24.08 35.39
CA LEU A 225 -20.50 -23.75 35.39
C LEU A 225 -19.78 -24.14 34.10
N ASP A 226 -20.20 -25.22 33.42
CA ASP A 226 -19.60 -25.67 32.18
C ASP A 226 -19.99 -24.77 31.00
N LEU A 227 -21.28 -24.44 30.90
CA LEU A 227 -21.80 -23.55 29.87
C LEU A 227 -21.31 -22.11 30.08
N ASP A 228 -21.29 -21.62 31.32
CA ASP A 228 -20.91 -20.25 31.65
C ASP A 228 -19.42 -20.00 31.34
N ALA A 229 -18.55 -20.94 31.68
CA ALA A 229 -17.14 -20.89 31.25
C ALA A 229 -16.98 -20.92 29.72
N SER A 230 -17.82 -21.69 29.02
CA SER A 230 -17.83 -21.73 27.55
C SER A 230 -18.29 -20.40 26.95
N TYR A 231 -19.36 -19.80 27.48
CA TYR A 231 -19.85 -18.48 27.05
C TYR A 231 -18.80 -17.40 27.29
N ALA A 232 -18.18 -17.38 28.47
CA ALA A 232 -17.13 -16.42 28.81
C ALA A 232 -15.93 -16.52 27.86
N LYS A 233 -15.54 -17.74 27.46
CA LYS A 233 -14.52 -17.94 26.44
C LYS A 233 -14.92 -17.33 25.09
N THR A 234 -16.16 -17.54 24.66
CA THR A 234 -16.66 -16.99 23.39
C THR A 234 -16.69 -15.46 23.44
N PHE A 235 -17.24 -14.85 24.50
CA PHE A 235 -17.23 -13.39 24.65
C PHE A 235 -15.83 -12.80 24.67
N ALA A 236 -14.89 -13.43 25.39
CA ALA A 236 -13.50 -12.99 25.40
C ALA A 236 -12.88 -13.05 24.00
N GLY A 237 -13.16 -14.12 23.24
CA GLY A 237 -12.72 -14.28 21.85
C GLY A 237 -13.31 -13.22 20.91
N ASP A 238 -14.61 -13.00 20.96
CA ASP A 238 -15.32 -12.03 20.13
C ASP A 238 -14.80 -10.61 20.40
N VAL A 239 -14.72 -10.20 21.67
CA VAL A 239 -14.23 -8.86 22.03
C VAL A 239 -12.73 -8.71 21.73
N ALA A 240 -11.93 -9.77 21.84
CA ALA A 240 -10.53 -9.73 21.41
C ALA A 240 -10.39 -9.53 19.89
N HIS A 241 -11.27 -10.13 19.09
CA HIS A 241 -11.35 -9.90 17.66
C HIS A 241 -11.74 -8.45 17.34
N LEU A 242 -12.74 -7.90 18.04
CA LEU A 242 -13.14 -6.49 17.89
C LEU A 242 -12.00 -5.53 18.24
N TRP A 243 -11.26 -5.81 19.32
CA TRP A 243 -10.09 -5.02 19.73
C TRP A 243 -8.97 -5.01 18.68
N LYS A 244 -8.59 -6.19 18.15
CA LYS A 244 -7.59 -6.26 17.06
C LYS A 244 -8.06 -5.59 15.78
N THR A 245 -9.35 -5.69 15.49
CA THR A 245 -9.95 -5.06 14.32
C THR A 245 -9.94 -3.54 14.47
N SER A 246 -10.31 -2.99 15.64
CA SER A 246 -10.29 -1.53 15.87
C SER A 246 -8.89 -0.93 15.76
N GLU A 247 -7.86 -1.64 16.24
CA GLU A 247 -6.46 -1.25 16.02
C GLU A 247 -6.14 -1.17 14.52
N SER A 248 -6.58 -2.16 13.74
CA SER A 248 -6.36 -2.20 12.28
C SER A 248 -7.10 -1.09 11.54
N LEU A 249 -8.34 -0.79 11.93
CA LEU A 249 -9.11 0.32 11.39
C LEU A 249 -8.43 1.66 11.67
N LEU A 250 -7.86 1.85 12.86
CA LEU A 250 -7.14 3.07 13.21
C LEU A 250 -5.86 3.21 12.38
N VAL A 251 -5.04 2.17 12.30
CA VAL A 251 -3.80 2.16 11.49
C VAL A 251 -4.09 2.50 10.03
N TYR A 252 -5.13 1.93 9.42
CA TYR A 252 -5.49 2.25 8.04
C TYR A 252 -5.88 3.72 7.84
N GLN A 253 -6.59 4.32 8.80
CA GLN A 253 -6.90 5.74 8.72
C GLN A 253 -5.61 6.57 8.78
N GLU A 254 -4.72 6.29 9.74
CA GLU A 254 -3.42 6.96 9.85
C GLU A 254 -2.56 6.84 8.57
N LEU A 255 -2.53 5.64 7.96
CA LEU A 255 -1.83 5.42 6.71
C LEU A 255 -2.44 6.21 5.55
N VAL A 256 -3.77 6.28 5.45
CA VAL A 256 -4.45 7.15 4.48
C VAL A 256 -4.10 8.62 4.74
N ARG A 257 -4.13 9.09 6.00
CA ARG A 257 -3.75 10.48 6.35
C ARG A 257 -2.33 10.79 5.90
N LYS A 258 -1.38 9.89 6.18
CA LYS A 258 0.02 10.00 5.75
C LYS A 258 0.15 10.00 4.22
N GLY A 259 -0.55 9.09 3.55
CA GLY A 259 -0.55 8.98 2.08
C GLY A 259 -1.17 10.20 1.40
N VAL A 260 -2.29 10.73 1.91
CA VAL A 260 -2.94 11.96 1.43
C VAL A 260 -1.98 13.14 1.49
N ARG A 261 -1.31 13.35 2.63
CA ARG A 261 -0.30 14.42 2.77
C ARG A 261 0.85 14.24 1.79
N GLY A 262 1.42 13.03 1.70
CA GLY A 262 2.50 12.75 0.75
C GLY A 262 2.09 12.96 -0.71
N LEU A 263 0.86 12.59 -1.06
CA LEU A 263 0.33 12.76 -2.42
C LEU A 263 0.10 14.23 -2.77
N ILE A 264 -0.37 15.05 -1.82
CA ILE A 264 -0.50 16.50 -2.00
C ILE A 264 0.86 17.14 -2.30
N GLU A 265 1.89 16.81 -1.51
CA GLU A 265 3.23 17.36 -1.73
C GLU A 265 3.81 16.93 -3.08
N LEU A 266 3.66 15.66 -3.46
CA LEU A 266 4.07 15.19 -4.78
C LEU A 266 3.33 15.89 -5.93
N MET A 267 2.04 16.17 -5.77
CA MET A 267 1.28 16.91 -6.78
C MET A 267 1.69 18.38 -6.88
N LYS A 268 2.13 18.99 -5.76
CA LYS A 268 2.73 20.33 -5.80
C LYS A 268 4.07 20.31 -6.53
N GLU A 269 4.91 19.30 -6.31
CA GLU A 269 6.17 19.11 -7.04
C GLU A 269 5.92 18.98 -8.55
N ASP A 270 4.98 18.12 -8.97
CA ASP A 270 4.59 17.96 -10.38
C ASP A 270 4.08 19.27 -10.99
N TYR A 271 3.24 19.99 -10.25
CA TYR A 271 2.71 21.27 -10.69
C TYR A 271 3.83 22.31 -10.86
N SER A 272 4.78 22.37 -9.93
CA SER A 272 5.95 23.24 -10.01
C SER A 272 6.84 22.92 -11.20
N GLU A 273 7.08 21.64 -11.49
CA GLU A 273 7.84 21.21 -12.67
C GLU A 273 7.15 21.64 -13.97
N ILE A 274 5.82 21.45 -14.06
CA ILE A 274 5.03 21.89 -15.21
C ILE A 274 5.05 23.42 -15.37
N LEU A 275 5.04 24.18 -14.27
CA LEU A 275 5.17 25.63 -14.30
C LEU A 275 6.54 26.08 -14.84
N HIS A 276 7.62 25.43 -14.42
CA HIS A 276 8.95 25.71 -14.96
C HIS A 276 8.98 25.45 -16.47
N LYS A 277 8.42 24.32 -16.92
CA LYS A 277 8.32 24.00 -18.34
C LYS A 277 7.47 25.03 -19.11
N LYS A 278 6.34 25.46 -18.54
CA LYS A 278 5.50 26.51 -19.10
C LYS A 278 6.28 27.78 -19.36
N SER A 279 7.01 28.27 -18.35
CA SER A 279 7.82 29.49 -18.48
C SER A 279 8.93 29.36 -19.53
N GLU A 280 9.56 28.20 -19.64
CA GLU A 280 10.55 27.93 -20.70
C GLU A 280 9.92 27.99 -22.09
N VAL A 281 8.80 27.30 -22.30
CA VAL A 281 8.09 27.26 -23.58
C VAL A 281 7.56 28.63 -23.97
N PHE A 282 7.01 29.41 -23.03
CA PHE A 282 6.53 30.76 -23.30
C PHE A 282 7.66 31.67 -23.77
N ARG A 283 8.81 31.63 -23.08
CA ARG A 283 9.99 32.39 -23.48
C ARG A 283 10.50 31.97 -24.86
N LEU A 284 10.47 30.67 -25.17
CA LEU A 284 10.85 30.14 -26.48
C LEU A 284 9.90 30.65 -27.59
N CYS A 285 8.59 30.64 -27.35
CA CYS A 285 7.59 31.21 -28.25
C CYS A 285 7.85 32.70 -28.50
N ASP A 286 8.01 33.49 -27.44
CA ASP A 286 8.24 34.94 -27.54
C ASP A 286 9.51 35.23 -28.35
N TYR A 287 10.59 34.49 -28.10
CA TYR A 287 11.83 34.61 -28.84
C TYR A 287 11.68 34.23 -30.32
N CYS A 288 10.96 33.14 -30.62
CA CYS A 288 10.68 32.70 -31.98
C CYS A 288 9.86 33.76 -32.75
N THR A 289 8.78 34.26 -32.14
CA THR A 289 7.93 35.31 -32.73
C THR A 289 8.73 36.58 -33.01
N GLN A 290 9.53 37.06 -32.06
CA GLN A 290 10.38 38.26 -32.27
C GLN A 290 11.44 38.05 -33.35
N THR A 291 12.02 36.85 -33.43
CA THR A 291 13.02 36.53 -34.45
C THR A 291 12.37 36.50 -35.84
N LEU A 292 11.20 35.87 -35.97
CA LEU A 292 10.45 35.84 -37.21
C LEU A 292 9.98 37.23 -37.65
N GLU A 293 9.48 38.06 -36.72
CA GLU A 293 9.07 39.44 -37.01
C GLU A 293 10.25 40.27 -37.57
N LYS A 294 11.41 40.23 -36.90
CA LYS A 294 12.62 40.92 -37.38
C LYS A 294 13.08 40.40 -38.74
N THR A 295 12.96 39.10 -38.97
CA THR A 295 13.34 38.47 -40.25
C THR A 295 12.36 38.87 -41.35
N GLU A 296 11.06 38.84 -41.09
CA GLU A 296 10.01 39.27 -42.04
C GLU A 296 10.21 40.73 -42.45
N GLN A 297 10.46 41.63 -41.48
CA GLN A 297 10.76 43.04 -41.77
C GLN A 297 11.98 43.19 -42.69
N LEU A 298 13.04 42.42 -42.45
CA LEU A 298 14.27 42.48 -43.24
C LEU A 298 14.07 41.94 -44.67
N PHE A 299 13.37 40.81 -44.81
CA PHE A 299 12.99 40.29 -46.13
C PHE A 299 12.00 41.20 -46.85
N GLY A 300 11.12 41.91 -46.14
CA GLY A 300 10.22 42.91 -46.71
C GLY A 300 10.95 44.08 -47.38
N VAL A 301 12.06 44.53 -46.79
CA VAL A 301 12.94 45.55 -47.41
C VAL A 301 13.64 45.01 -48.65
N LEU A 302 14.13 43.76 -48.62
CA LEU A 302 14.77 43.11 -49.78
C LEU A 302 13.78 42.84 -50.92
N MET A 303 12.53 42.57 -50.58
CA MET A 303 11.42 42.39 -51.52
C MET A 303 11.10 43.66 -52.31
N GLN A 304 11.13 44.83 -51.65
CA GLN A 304 10.98 46.12 -52.33
C GLN A 304 12.13 46.41 -53.31
N ALA A 305 13.26 45.70 -53.19
CA ALA A 305 14.37 45.71 -54.13
C ALA A 305 14.31 44.57 -55.18
N ASN A 306 13.15 43.91 -55.35
CA ASN A 306 12.89 42.77 -56.26
C ASN A 306 13.75 41.52 -56.02
N MET A 307 14.22 41.28 -54.79
CA MET A 307 14.99 40.09 -54.41
C MET A 307 14.23 39.25 -53.35
N LEU A 308 14.32 37.91 -53.43
CA LEU A 308 13.85 36.96 -52.40
C LEU A 308 12.32 36.97 -52.11
N SER A 309 11.49 36.87 -53.15
CA SER A 309 10.02 36.89 -53.01
C SER A 309 9.40 35.63 -52.44
N SER A 310 9.95 34.46 -52.79
CA SER A 310 9.42 33.19 -52.28
C SER A 310 9.73 33.00 -50.79
N GLU A 311 10.89 33.47 -50.36
CA GLU A 311 11.38 33.36 -48.99
C GLU A 311 10.63 34.31 -48.04
N TYR A 312 10.23 35.49 -48.54
CA TYR A 312 9.38 36.42 -47.80
C TYR A 312 8.01 35.80 -47.48
N ASP A 313 7.34 35.19 -48.47
CA ASP A 313 6.05 34.55 -48.27
C ASP A 313 6.14 33.39 -47.26
N GLU A 314 7.21 32.59 -47.32
CA GLU A 314 7.47 31.52 -46.36
C GLU A 314 7.68 32.05 -44.94
N ILE A 315 8.50 33.10 -44.76
CA ILE A 315 8.73 33.72 -43.45
C ILE A 315 7.46 34.38 -42.90
N SER A 316 6.68 35.04 -43.75
CA SER A 316 5.40 35.65 -43.36
C SER A 316 4.41 34.59 -42.86
N ASP A 317 4.32 33.45 -43.55
CA ASP A 317 3.46 32.35 -43.14
C ASP A 317 3.96 31.67 -41.85
N MET A 318 5.27 31.55 -41.68
CA MET A 318 5.87 31.09 -40.43
C MET A 318 5.58 32.06 -39.28
N HIS A 319 5.68 33.37 -39.49
CA HIS A 319 5.36 34.38 -38.47
C HIS A 319 3.88 34.34 -38.09
N LYS A 320 2.96 34.25 -39.07
CA LYS A 320 1.52 34.03 -38.81
C LYS A 320 1.28 32.77 -37.98
N LYS A 321 2.02 31.68 -38.26
CA LYS A 321 1.92 30.43 -37.49
C LYS A 321 2.42 30.62 -36.05
N ALA A 322 3.54 31.31 -35.85
CA ALA A 322 4.07 31.63 -34.52
C ALA A 322 3.10 32.50 -33.69
N LEU A 323 2.42 33.46 -34.32
CA LEU A 323 1.36 34.25 -33.68
C LEU A 323 0.16 33.40 -33.26
N ARG A 324 -0.26 32.43 -34.09
CA ARG A 324 -1.33 31.48 -33.73
C ARG A 324 -0.94 30.59 -32.55
N ILE A 325 0.31 30.14 -32.51
CA ILE A 325 0.85 29.38 -31.36
C ILE A 325 0.89 30.26 -30.11
N SER A 326 1.32 31.53 -30.24
CA SER A 326 1.33 32.47 -29.11
C SER A 326 -0.09 32.69 -28.55
N ALA A 327 -1.11 32.75 -29.41
CA ALA A 327 -2.50 32.82 -28.98
C ALA A 327 -2.99 31.55 -28.25
N SER A 328 -2.41 30.37 -28.53
CA SER A 328 -2.75 29.12 -27.84
C SER A 328 -2.14 29.00 -26.43
N LEU A 329 -1.23 29.90 -26.06
CA LEU A 329 -0.64 29.98 -24.72
C LEU A 329 -1.61 30.53 -23.66
N GLU A 330 -2.57 31.38 -24.06
CA GLU A 330 -3.48 32.00 -23.10
C GLU A 330 -4.41 30.97 -22.41
N PRO A 331 -5.04 30.00 -23.11
CA PRO A 331 -5.76 28.91 -22.46
C PRO A 331 -4.89 28.06 -21.51
N ILE A 332 -3.61 27.84 -21.85
CA ILE A 332 -2.63 27.11 -21.02
C ILE A 332 -2.39 27.87 -19.72
N GLU A 333 -2.21 29.20 -19.79
CA GLU A 333 -2.05 30.07 -18.63
C GLU A 333 -3.28 30.00 -17.70
N ARG A 334 -4.47 30.17 -18.27
CA ARG A 334 -5.73 30.12 -17.51
C ARG A 334 -5.90 28.76 -16.81
N THR A 335 -5.59 27.67 -17.50
CA THR A 335 -5.67 26.31 -16.94
C THR A 335 -4.68 26.11 -15.80
N SER A 336 -3.44 26.59 -15.98
CA SER A 336 -2.42 26.55 -14.93
C SER A 336 -2.85 27.31 -13.69
N GLN A 337 -3.44 28.50 -13.86
CA GLN A 337 -3.91 29.33 -12.75
C GLN A 337 -5.14 28.72 -12.04
N ASP A 338 -6.06 28.09 -12.78
CA ASP A 338 -7.17 27.33 -12.19
C ASP A 338 -6.66 26.18 -11.31
N ILE A 339 -5.66 25.43 -11.80
CA ILE A 339 -5.03 24.37 -11.02
C ILE A 339 -4.35 24.92 -9.75
N LYS A 340 -3.64 26.04 -9.86
CA LYS A 340 -3.02 26.72 -8.70
C LYS A 340 -4.04 26.97 -7.58
N ASN A 341 -5.22 27.47 -7.94
CA ASN A 341 -6.27 27.81 -7.00
C ASN A 341 -6.80 26.57 -6.25
N LYS A 342 -6.73 25.37 -6.84
CA LYS A 342 -7.14 24.12 -6.21
C LYS A 342 -6.18 23.65 -5.11
N PHE A 343 -4.91 24.06 -5.15
CA PHE A 343 -3.88 23.75 -4.16
C PHE A 343 -3.80 24.74 -2.98
N LEU A 344 -4.47 25.89 -3.07
CA LEU A 344 -4.47 26.87 -1.99
C LEU A 344 -5.15 26.34 -0.72
N PRO A 345 -4.79 26.83 0.48
CA PRO A 345 -5.49 26.49 1.71
C PRO A 345 -6.99 26.81 1.59
N GLY A 346 -7.86 25.82 1.86
CA GLY A 346 -9.32 25.92 1.63
C GLY A 346 -9.78 25.55 0.21
N GLY A 347 -8.85 25.24 -0.70
CA GLY A 347 -9.12 24.72 -2.03
C GLY A 347 -9.63 23.26 -2.02
N LEU A 348 -10.07 22.79 -3.19
CA LEU A 348 -10.67 21.47 -3.40
C LEU A 348 -9.78 20.27 -2.99
N LEU A 349 -8.46 20.47 -2.90
CA LEU A 349 -7.48 19.43 -2.53
C LEU A 349 -7.01 19.47 -1.08
N GLY A 350 -7.58 20.32 -0.23
CA GLY A 350 -7.23 20.37 1.18
C GLY A 350 -7.40 19.01 1.88
N ASP A 351 -6.50 18.73 2.83
CA ASP A 351 -6.55 17.54 3.68
C ASP A 351 -7.33 17.77 4.99
N GLY A 352 -7.96 18.93 5.18
CA GLY A 352 -8.67 19.28 6.43
C GLY A 352 -9.75 18.27 6.84
N TRP A 353 -10.39 17.58 5.88
CA TRP A 353 -11.35 16.51 6.15
C TRP A 353 -10.72 15.33 6.90
N THR A 354 -9.42 15.09 6.71
CA THR A 354 -8.70 13.97 7.35
C THR A 354 -8.63 14.12 8.87
N GLN A 355 -8.69 15.36 9.37
CA GLN A 355 -8.69 15.68 10.80
C GLN A 355 -10.11 15.68 11.39
N GLN A 356 -11.13 15.91 10.57
CA GLN A 356 -12.52 16.04 11.02
C GLN A 356 -13.28 14.71 11.03
N VAL A 357 -12.89 13.79 10.17
CA VAL A 357 -13.59 12.52 9.94
C VAL A 357 -12.73 11.35 10.43
N GLY A 358 -13.40 10.28 10.83
CA GLY A 358 -12.76 9.06 11.28
C GLY A 358 -12.48 9.07 12.77
N THR A 359 -11.55 8.22 13.19
CA THR A 359 -11.03 8.15 14.55
C THR A 359 -9.57 8.53 14.57
N HIS A 360 -9.12 9.01 15.72
CA HIS A 360 -7.73 9.40 15.96
C HIS A 360 -7.14 8.69 17.18
N PRO A 361 -5.80 8.63 17.30
CA PRO A 361 -5.15 8.06 18.48
C PRO A 361 -5.60 8.73 19.80
N GLU A 362 -5.92 10.02 19.80
CA GLU A 362 -6.36 10.74 20.99
C GLU A 362 -7.75 10.30 21.48
N ASP A 363 -8.58 9.69 20.63
CA ASP A 363 -9.88 9.15 21.02
C ASP A 363 -9.76 7.96 21.98
N ARG A 364 -8.60 7.28 21.95
CA ARG A 364 -8.26 6.12 22.77
C ARG A 364 -9.30 4.99 22.73
N ASN A 365 -9.95 4.82 21.58
CA ASN A 365 -11.02 3.83 21.40
C ASN A 365 -10.50 2.39 21.52
N VAL A 366 -9.30 2.12 21.02
CA VAL A 366 -8.65 0.80 21.09
C VAL A 366 -8.39 0.42 22.56
N GLU A 367 -7.89 1.37 23.35
CA GLU A 367 -7.60 1.21 24.78
C GLU A 367 -8.88 1.05 25.60
N LYS A 368 -9.94 1.82 25.30
CA LYS A 368 -11.25 1.66 25.93
C LYS A 368 -11.82 0.25 25.72
N ILE A 369 -11.72 -0.30 24.49
CA ILE A 369 -12.13 -1.69 24.21
C ILE A 369 -11.21 -2.67 24.95
N LYS A 370 -9.90 -2.40 25.00
CA LYS A 370 -8.93 -3.25 25.71
C LYS A 370 -9.24 -3.37 27.20
N VAL A 371 -9.60 -2.28 27.88
CA VAL A 371 -10.01 -2.30 29.29
C VAL A 371 -11.23 -3.21 29.50
N LEU A 372 -12.23 -3.14 28.60
CA LEU A 372 -13.40 -4.02 28.66
C LEU A 372 -13.02 -5.49 28.43
N LEU A 373 -12.11 -5.75 27.47
CA LEU A 373 -11.58 -7.08 27.22
C LEU A 373 -10.85 -7.65 28.44
N ASP A 374 -10.07 -6.85 29.14
CA ASP A 374 -9.33 -7.29 30.33
C ASP A 374 -10.27 -7.65 31.49
N SER A 375 -11.34 -6.88 31.68
CA SER A 375 -12.42 -7.21 32.63
C SER A 375 -13.13 -8.52 32.26
N ILE A 376 -13.48 -8.71 30.98
CA ILE A 376 -14.09 -9.95 30.46
C ILE A 376 -13.15 -11.14 30.66
N THR A 377 -11.86 -10.96 30.38
CA THR A 377 -10.83 -12.00 30.51
C THR A 377 -10.67 -12.41 31.97
N THR A 378 -10.74 -11.46 32.90
CA THR A 378 -10.69 -11.74 34.34
C THR A 378 -11.88 -12.61 34.77
N ILE A 379 -13.10 -12.26 34.33
CA ILE A 379 -14.31 -13.08 34.61
C ILE A 379 -14.18 -14.47 34.00
N TYR A 380 -13.71 -14.58 32.75
CA TYR A 380 -13.47 -15.87 32.09
C TYR A 380 -12.48 -16.75 32.85
N GLN A 381 -11.37 -16.17 33.33
CA GLN A 381 -10.40 -16.90 34.13
C GLN A 381 -11.00 -17.40 35.45
N GLN A 382 -11.85 -16.59 36.09
CA GLN A 382 -12.56 -17.01 37.29
C GLN A 382 -13.54 -18.15 36.99
N PHE A 383 -14.36 -18.04 35.94
CA PHE A 383 -15.30 -19.10 35.56
C PHE A 383 -14.61 -20.41 35.21
N LYS A 384 -13.39 -20.36 34.67
CA LYS A 384 -12.57 -21.55 34.44
C LYS A 384 -12.16 -22.24 35.75
N LYS A 385 -11.89 -21.47 36.82
CA LYS A 385 -11.61 -22.01 38.16
C LYS A 385 -12.88 -22.61 38.76
N ASP A 386 -13.99 -21.87 38.71
CA ASP A 386 -15.28 -22.31 39.24
C ASP A 386 -15.73 -23.63 38.59
N LYS A 387 -15.57 -23.76 37.27
CA LYS A 387 -15.80 -25.00 36.53
C LYS A 387 -14.95 -26.16 37.03
N ALA A 388 -13.68 -25.92 37.39
CA ALA A 388 -12.80 -26.96 37.91
C ALA A 388 -13.22 -27.43 39.31
N GLU A 389 -13.79 -26.52 40.12
CA GLU A 389 -14.32 -26.82 41.46
C GLU A 389 -15.63 -27.62 41.42
N ARG A 390 -16.34 -27.63 40.29
CA ARG A 390 -17.61 -28.34 40.01
C ARG A 390 -18.81 -27.89 40.85
N ARG A 391 -18.60 -27.31 42.03
CA ARG A 391 -19.65 -26.78 42.90
C ARG A 391 -19.11 -25.63 43.74
N LEU A 392 -19.85 -24.53 43.75
CA LEU A 392 -19.52 -23.33 44.52
C LEU A 392 -20.32 -23.27 45.84
N PRO A 393 -19.75 -22.69 46.91
CA PRO A 393 -20.51 -22.25 48.09
C PRO A 393 -21.55 -21.18 47.73
N TYR A 394 -22.56 -20.97 48.60
CA TYR A 394 -23.67 -20.05 48.32
C TYR A 394 -23.22 -18.64 47.93
N ASN A 395 -22.29 -18.03 48.67
CA ASN A 395 -21.82 -16.66 48.38
C ASN A 395 -21.09 -16.59 47.04
N GLU A 396 -20.21 -17.54 46.76
CA GLU A 396 -19.47 -17.63 45.49
C GLU A 396 -20.42 -17.88 44.31
N GLU A 397 -21.48 -18.70 44.49
CA GLU A 397 -22.52 -18.88 43.48
C GLU A 397 -23.24 -17.57 43.15
N GLN A 398 -23.53 -16.72 44.15
CA GLN A 398 -24.13 -15.41 43.89
C GLN A 398 -23.16 -14.47 43.16
N ILE A 399 -21.88 -14.46 43.55
CA ILE A 399 -20.83 -13.68 42.88
C ILE A 399 -20.70 -14.12 41.42
N HIS A 400 -20.64 -15.43 41.17
CA HIS A 400 -20.59 -16.00 39.82
C HIS A 400 -21.78 -15.55 38.95
N LYS A 401 -23.00 -15.60 39.49
CA LYS A 401 -24.20 -15.13 38.77
C LYS A 401 -24.14 -13.63 38.47
N PHE A 402 -23.61 -12.83 39.38
CA PHE A 402 -23.44 -11.39 39.17
C PHE A 402 -22.37 -11.11 38.10
N ASP A 403 -21.25 -11.82 38.14
CA ASP A 403 -20.18 -11.68 37.15
C ASP A 403 -20.63 -12.18 35.77
N LYS A 404 -21.54 -13.15 35.69
CA LYS A 404 -22.18 -13.56 34.43
C LYS A 404 -22.98 -12.41 33.80
N GLN A 405 -23.67 -11.61 34.61
CA GLN A 405 -24.39 -10.43 34.13
C GLN A 405 -23.42 -9.32 33.70
N LYS A 406 -22.36 -9.06 34.49
CA LYS A 406 -21.30 -8.11 34.12
C LYS A 406 -20.60 -8.47 32.82
N LEU A 407 -20.32 -9.75 32.60
CA LEU A 407 -19.72 -10.28 31.38
C LEU A 407 -20.52 -9.85 30.15
N VAL A 408 -21.85 -10.07 30.17
CA VAL A 408 -22.75 -9.66 29.08
C VAL A 408 -22.79 -8.15 28.92
N LEU A 409 -22.82 -7.40 30.03
CA LEU A 409 -22.79 -5.94 30.02
C LEU A 409 -21.51 -5.39 29.37
N HIS A 410 -20.34 -5.89 29.79
CA HIS A 410 -19.05 -5.47 29.25
C HIS A 410 -18.91 -5.82 27.78
N ALA A 411 -19.34 -7.02 27.37
CA ALA A 411 -19.31 -7.43 25.97
C ALA A 411 -20.22 -6.56 25.09
N THR A 412 -21.43 -6.26 25.57
CA THR A 412 -22.37 -5.38 24.87
C THR A 412 -21.81 -3.97 24.72
N LYS A 413 -21.22 -3.42 25.78
CA LYS A 413 -20.57 -2.10 25.76
C LYS A 413 -19.38 -2.05 24.80
N ALA A 414 -18.54 -3.09 24.80
CA ALA A 414 -17.38 -3.18 23.90
C ALA A 414 -17.83 -3.24 22.44
N ARG A 415 -18.92 -3.99 22.16
CA ARG A 415 -19.47 -4.09 20.82
C ARG A 415 -20.09 -2.79 20.33
N SER A 416 -20.92 -2.13 21.13
CA SER A 416 -21.48 -0.80 20.79
C SER A 416 -20.38 0.22 20.51
N LEU A 417 -19.36 0.28 21.37
CA LEU A 417 -18.18 1.13 21.15
C LEU A 417 -17.46 0.80 19.83
N PHE A 418 -17.30 -0.47 19.50
CA PHE A 418 -16.71 -0.86 18.22
C PHE A 418 -17.58 -0.45 17.03
N THR A 419 -18.88 -0.77 17.05
CA THR A 419 -19.77 -0.56 15.91
C THR A 419 -20.01 0.92 15.62
N GLU A 420 -20.28 1.70 16.67
CA GLU A 420 -20.70 3.10 16.57
C GLU A 420 -19.49 4.05 16.45
N GLU A 421 -18.44 3.84 17.23
CA GLU A 421 -17.30 4.77 17.26
C GLU A 421 -16.16 4.34 16.33
N CYS A 422 -15.90 3.04 16.16
CA CYS A 422 -14.78 2.58 15.31
C CYS A 422 -15.23 2.29 13.87
N ALA A 423 -16.11 1.31 13.68
CA ALA A 423 -16.49 0.80 12.37
C ALA A 423 -17.27 1.83 11.54
N MET A 424 -18.25 2.51 12.14
CA MET A 424 -19.06 3.52 11.44
C MET A 424 -18.20 4.72 11.01
N LYS A 425 -17.41 5.29 11.92
CA LYS A 425 -16.51 6.42 11.60
C LYS A 425 -15.44 6.04 10.59
N TYR A 426 -14.89 4.83 10.66
CA TYR A 426 -13.99 4.29 9.64
C TYR A 426 -14.65 4.24 8.25
N ARG A 427 -15.85 3.67 8.13
CA ARG A 427 -16.56 3.59 6.84
C ARG A 427 -16.82 4.98 6.25
N LEU A 428 -17.21 5.94 7.09
CA LEU A 428 -17.38 7.33 6.67
C LEU A 428 -16.05 7.95 6.19
N PHE A 429 -14.97 7.71 6.91
CA PHE A 429 -13.63 8.17 6.53
C PHE A 429 -13.18 7.60 5.17
N ILE A 430 -13.37 6.30 4.94
CA ILE A 430 -13.03 5.65 3.66
C ILE A 430 -13.88 6.21 2.51
N SER A 431 -15.17 6.44 2.73
CA SER A 431 -16.04 7.08 1.71
C SER A 431 -15.58 8.50 1.37
N LYS A 432 -15.14 9.28 2.37
CA LYS A 432 -14.56 10.61 2.15
C LYS A 432 -13.21 10.55 1.43
N SER A 433 -12.37 9.57 1.77
CA SER A 433 -11.13 9.29 1.06
C SER A 433 -11.39 8.99 -0.42
N GLU A 434 -12.38 8.15 -0.73
CA GLU A 434 -12.75 7.83 -2.11
C GLU A 434 -13.20 9.08 -2.89
N GLU A 435 -14.06 9.91 -2.29
CA GLU A 435 -14.50 11.19 -2.87
C GLU A 435 -13.31 12.10 -3.19
N TRP A 436 -12.37 12.20 -2.25
CA TRP A 436 -11.15 13.00 -2.40
C TRP A 436 -10.21 12.42 -3.48
N MET A 437 -10.03 11.10 -3.54
CA MET A 437 -9.21 10.44 -4.57
C MET A 437 -9.75 10.68 -5.99
N ARG A 438 -11.07 10.73 -6.17
CA ARG A 438 -11.67 11.10 -7.47
C ARG A 438 -11.29 12.52 -7.90
N LYS A 439 -11.27 13.47 -6.97
CA LYS A 439 -10.85 14.87 -7.24
C LYS A 439 -9.37 14.94 -7.61
N ILE A 440 -8.52 14.20 -6.89
CA ILE A 440 -7.09 14.09 -7.19
C ILE A 440 -6.86 13.52 -8.58
N HIS A 441 -7.54 12.44 -8.94
CA HIS A 441 -7.41 11.82 -10.25
C HIS A 441 -7.78 12.79 -11.38
N LEU A 442 -8.86 13.58 -11.20
CA LEU A 442 -9.25 14.62 -12.16
C LEU A 442 -8.15 15.67 -12.33
N ILE A 443 -7.56 16.15 -11.23
CA ILE A 443 -6.52 17.18 -11.29
C ILE A 443 -5.22 16.63 -11.88
N ARG A 444 -4.83 15.39 -11.55
CA ARG A 444 -3.71 14.71 -12.21
C ARG A 444 -3.91 14.60 -13.72
N LYS A 445 -5.13 14.28 -14.18
CA LYS A 445 -5.45 14.27 -15.61
C LYS A 445 -5.30 15.65 -16.26
N GLN A 446 -5.72 16.71 -15.56
CA GLN A 446 -5.52 18.09 -16.02
C GLN A 446 -4.04 18.47 -16.12
N LEU A 447 -3.23 18.12 -15.11
CA LEU A 447 -1.78 18.33 -15.12
C LEU A 447 -1.09 17.60 -16.28
N LEU A 448 -1.44 16.34 -16.50
CA LEU A 448 -0.91 15.56 -17.63
C LEU A 448 -1.31 16.16 -18.98
N GLY A 449 -2.55 16.63 -19.11
CA GLY A 449 -3.02 17.34 -20.31
C GLY A 449 -2.24 18.63 -20.56
N LEU A 450 -1.99 19.42 -19.51
CA LEU A 450 -1.21 20.66 -19.58
C LEU A 450 0.24 20.39 -20.00
N SER A 451 0.88 19.38 -19.39
CA SER A 451 2.22 18.93 -19.77
C SER A 451 2.28 18.50 -21.25
N GLY A 452 1.30 17.73 -21.72
CA GLY A 452 1.21 17.31 -23.12
C GLY A 452 1.06 18.48 -24.09
N GLN A 453 0.24 19.48 -23.75
CA GLN A 453 0.09 20.70 -24.55
C GLN A 453 1.41 21.49 -24.65
N LEU A 454 2.12 21.66 -23.53
CA LEU A 454 3.41 22.36 -23.50
C LEU A 454 4.47 21.65 -24.36
N ILE A 455 4.55 20.32 -24.28
CA ILE A 455 5.46 19.52 -25.11
C ILE A 455 5.12 19.65 -26.60
N SER A 456 3.84 19.71 -26.96
CA SER A 456 3.42 19.92 -28.35
C SER A 456 3.85 21.29 -28.87
N VAL A 457 3.59 22.34 -28.08
CA VAL A 457 3.95 23.73 -28.42
C VAL A 457 5.47 23.85 -28.57
N GLU A 458 6.23 23.32 -27.63
CA GLU A 458 7.70 23.32 -27.69
C GLU A 458 8.22 22.72 -28.99
N LYS A 459 7.70 21.55 -29.39
CA LYS A 459 8.09 20.89 -30.63
C LYS A 459 7.76 21.73 -31.86
N GLU A 460 6.56 22.31 -31.92
CA GLU A 460 6.16 23.16 -33.05
C GLU A 460 7.04 24.41 -33.18
N VAL A 461 7.35 25.06 -32.05
CA VAL A 461 8.16 26.28 -32.02
C VAL A 461 9.62 25.98 -32.36
N THR A 462 10.16 24.85 -31.88
CA THR A 462 11.52 24.41 -32.21
C THR A 462 11.67 24.19 -33.71
N VAL A 463 10.70 23.52 -34.35
CA VAL A 463 10.70 23.33 -35.81
C VAL A 463 10.61 24.66 -36.57
N LEU A 464 9.82 25.63 -36.08
CA LEU A 464 9.76 26.96 -36.69
C LEU A 464 11.09 27.69 -36.57
N MET A 465 11.72 27.65 -35.40
CA MET A 465 13.03 28.28 -35.19
C MET A 465 14.12 27.67 -36.07
N GLU A 466 14.20 26.34 -36.16
CA GLU A 466 15.20 25.69 -37.02
C GLU A 466 15.04 26.08 -38.49
N ARG A 467 13.81 26.20 -38.97
CA ARG A 467 13.53 26.67 -40.33
C ARG A 467 13.91 28.14 -40.51
N ALA A 468 13.61 28.99 -39.54
CA ALA A 468 13.94 30.41 -39.59
C ALA A 468 15.46 30.64 -39.65
N ILE A 469 16.23 29.89 -38.84
CA ILE A 469 17.69 29.92 -38.85
C ILE A 469 18.23 29.48 -40.22
N LYS A 470 17.72 28.37 -40.77
CA LYS A 470 18.13 27.90 -42.10
C LYS A 470 17.89 28.97 -43.18
N LEU A 471 16.74 29.64 -43.18
CA LEU A 471 16.45 30.70 -44.14
C LEU A 471 17.37 31.92 -43.97
N GLN A 472 17.74 32.25 -42.73
CA GLN A 472 18.71 33.33 -42.46
C GLN A 472 20.13 32.99 -42.95
N GLU A 473 20.55 31.72 -42.89
CA GLU A 473 21.87 31.29 -43.38
C GLU A 473 22.04 31.44 -44.90
N HIS A 474 20.94 31.50 -45.67
CA HIS A 474 20.97 31.69 -47.13
C HIS A 474 21.14 33.17 -47.54
N LEU A 475 21.17 34.11 -46.59
CA LEU A 475 21.37 35.54 -46.86
C LEU A 475 22.84 35.88 -47.16
N PRO A 476 23.14 36.81 -48.10
CA PRO A 476 24.51 37.21 -48.40
C PRO A 476 25.22 37.86 -47.19
N PRO A 477 26.53 37.58 -46.96
CA PRO A 477 27.29 38.11 -45.81
C PRO A 477 27.37 39.64 -45.73
N LYS A 478 27.05 40.35 -46.83
CA LYS A 478 27.02 41.83 -46.88
C LYS A 478 25.71 42.46 -46.33
N VAL A 479 24.65 41.66 -46.12
CA VAL A 479 23.36 42.10 -45.52
C VAL A 479 23.27 41.72 -44.04
N LEU A 480 24.10 40.76 -43.60
CA LEU A 480 24.27 40.33 -42.22
C LEU A 480 24.84 41.35 -41.20
N PRO A 481 25.46 42.52 -41.55
CA PRO A 481 25.97 43.43 -40.53
C PRO A 481 24.90 44.03 -39.60
N LEU A 482 23.62 43.96 -39.97
CA LEU A 482 22.52 44.48 -39.16
C LEU A 482 21.89 43.46 -38.19
N VAL A 483 22.26 42.17 -38.28
CA VAL A 483 21.68 41.09 -37.44
C VAL A 483 22.75 40.40 -36.58
N SER A 484 24.04 40.65 -36.81
CA SER A 484 25.13 40.09 -36.01
C SER A 484 25.38 40.83 -34.69
N THR A 485 24.35 40.97 -33.87
CA THR A 485 24.47 41.15 -32.41
C THR A 485 23.51 40.18 -31.73
N GLY A 486 23.79 38.89 -31.87
CA GLY A 486 22.97 37.86 -31.22
C GLY A 486 23.62 36.50 -31.06
N LEU A 487 24.60 36.14 -31.90
CA LEU A 487 25.35 34.89 -31.75
C LEU A 487 26.84 35.09 -32.07
N LYS A 488 27.53 35.90 -31.25
CA LYS A 488 28.84 35.42 -30.84
C LYS A 488 28.54 34.32 -29.83
N SER A 489 29.14 33.16 -30.05
CA SER A 489 29.26 32.08 -29.06
C SER A 489 30.00 32.60 -27.83
N GLN A 490 29.37 33.48 -27.06
CA GLN A 490 29.64 33.64 -25.64
C GLN A 490 28.75 32.61 -24.96
N ALA A 491 29.39 31.71 -24.23
CA ALA A 491 28.77 30.78 -23.31
C ALA A 491 27.88 31.54 -22.31
N TYR A 492 26.67 31.89 -22.71
CA TYR A 492 25.58 32.13 -21.79
C TYR A 492 25.07 30.74 -21.42
N LEU A 493 25.68 30.17 -20.38
CA LEU A 493 25.00 29.17 -19.56
C LEU A 493 23.63 29.77 -19.24
N SER A 494 22.57 29.12 -19.72
CA SER A 494 21.21 29.61 -19.59
C SER A 494 20.87 29.88 -18.11
N PRO A 495 19.89 30.72 -17.77
CA PRO A 495 19.39 30.80 -16.39
C PRO A 495 18.96 29.44 -15.85
N ASN A 496 18.49 28.53 -16.72
CA ASN A 496 18.25 27.11 -16.39
C ASN A 496 19.55 26.38 -16.04
N THR A 497 20.66 26.67 -16.72
CA THR A 497 21.97 26.09 -16.41
C THR A 497 22.55 26.66 -15.10
N LEU A 498 22.29 27.93 -14.78
CA LEU A 498 22.69 28.52 -13.51
C LEU A 498 21.85 27.97 -12.35
N VAL A 499 20.57 27.68 -12.58
CA VAL A 499 19.67 26.98 -11.65
C VAL A 499 20.01 25.49 -11.52
N GLU A 500 20.34 24.80 -12.61
CA GLU A 500 20.84 23.41 -12.61
C GLU A 500 22.21 23.31 -11.93
N MET A 501 23.08 24.30 -12.10
CA MET A 501 24.33 24.41 -11.35
C MET A 501 24.04 24.71 -9.88
N THR A 502 23.06 25.55 -9.54
CA THR A 502 22.69 25.84 -8.15
C THR A 502 22.05 24.61 -7.48
N LEU A 503 21.19 23.88 -8.18
CA LEU A 503 20.54 22.66 -7.72
C LEU A 503 21.55 21.51 -7.65
N GLY A 504 22.47 21.42 -8.62
CA GLY A 504 23.59 20.50 -8.64
C GLY A 504 24.60 20.78 -7.53
N MET A 505 24.92 22.04 -7.24
CA MET A 505 25.76 22.44 -6.10
C MET A 505 25.06 22.19 -4.76
N LYS A 506 23.73 22.34 -4.69
CA LYS A 506 22.96 22.00 -3.50
C LYS A 506 22.92 20.49 -3.25
N LYS A 507 22.75 19.68 -4.31
CA LYS A 507 22.84 18.23 -4.27
C LYS A 507 24.25 17.76 -3.89
N LEU A 508 25.29 18.39 -4.47
CA LEU A 508 26.68 18.11 -4.13
C LEU A 508 26.99 18.49 -2.66
N LYS A 509 26.41 19.58 -2.15
CA LYS A 509 26.50 19.96 -0.74
C LYS A 509 25.83 18.92 0.18
N GLU A 510 24.66 18.42 -0.18
CA GLU A 510 23.98 17.34 0.58
C GLU A 510 24.77 16.02 0.53
N GLU A 511 25.36 15.69 -0.62
CA GLU A 511 26.27 14.53 -0.77
C GLU A 511 27.57 14.71 0.04
N MET A 512 28.16 15.91 0.06
CA MET A 512 29.32 16.23 0.89
C MET A 512 28.99 16.24 2.39
N GLU A 513 27.82 16.70 2.81
CA GLU A 513 27.36 16.61 4.21
C GLU A 513 27.17 15.14 4.62
N GLY A 514 26.68 14.27 3.71
CA GLY A 514 26.62 12.82 3.91
C GLY A 514 28.01 12.19 4.06
N VAL A 515 28.94 12.55 3.18
CA VAL A 515 30.33 12.08 3.22
C VAL A 515 31.06 12.55 4.48
N VAL A 516 30.84 13.80 4.93
CA VAL A 516 31.38 14.32 6.20
C VAL A 516 30.82 13.55 7.39
N LYS A 517 29.55 13.14 7.35
CA LYS A 517 28.94 12.32 8.39
C LYS A 517 29.49 10.88 8.41
N GLU A 518 29.69 10.26 7.24
CA GLU A 518 30.36 8.97 7.13
C GLU A 518 31.83 9.03 7.58
N LEU A 519 32.55 10.12 7.26
CA LEU A 519 33.91 10.37 7.76
C LEU A 519 33.94 10.58 9.27
N ALA A 520 32.97 11.28 9.85
CA ALA A 520 32.85 11.45 11.30
C ALA A 520 32.51 10.11 12.00
N GLU A 521 31.64 9.29 11.43
CA GLU A 521 31.33 7.94 11.93
C GLU A 521 32.53 6.99 11.82
N ASN A 522 33.29 7.06 10.71
CA ASN A 522 34.53 6.29 10.53
C ASN A 522 35.65 6.75 11.47
N ASN A 523 35.82 8.06 11.68
CA ASN A 523 36.77 8.59 12.66
C ASN A 523 36.37 8.18 14.09
N HIS A 524 35.08 8.19 14.42
CA HIS A 524 34.62 7.70 15.72
C HIS A 524 34.85 6.19 15.89
N PHE A 525 34.74 5.40 14.82
CA PHE A 525 35.11 3.98 14.78
C PHE A 525 36.61 3.78 14.98
N LEU A 526 37.45 4.57 14.30
CA LEU A 526 38.91 4.53 14.40
C LEU A 526 39.41 4.99 15.78
N GLU A 527 38.79 6.01 16.39
CA GLU A 527 39.10 6.44 17.75
C GLU A 527 38.74 5.37 18.78
N ARG A 528 37.62 4.66 18.61
CA ARG A 528 37.24 3.51 19.46
C ARG A 528 38.18 2.32 19.29
N PHE A 529 38.66 2.04 18.07
CA PHE A 529 39.61 0.96 17.84
C PHE A 529 41.04 1.32 18.30
N GLY A 530 41.46 2.56 18.10
CA GLY A 530 42.77 3.06 18.55
C GLY A 530 42.90 3.12 20.07
N THR A 531 41.84 3.53 20.77
CA THR A 531 41.81 3.52 22.24
C THR A 531 41.68 2.12 22.85
N LEU A 532 41.18 1.13 22.11
CA LEU A 532 41.05 -0.25 22.61
C LEU A 532 42.24 -1.17 22.29
N THR A 533 43.18 -0.76 21.43
CA THR A 533 44.28 -1.64 21.00
C THR A 533 45.69 -1.17 21.34
N LEU A 534 45.89 0.10 21.73
CA LEU A 534 47.24 0.61 22.01
C LEU A 534 47.62 0.71 23.50
N ASP A 535 46.69 0.69 24.44
CA ASP A 535 47.02 0.69 25.88
C ASP A 535 46.66 -0.63 26.57
N GLY A 536 47.28 -1.70 26.09
CA GLY A 536 47.74 -2.73 27.01
C GLY A 536 49.05 -2.27 27.64
N GLY A 537 49.09 -2.02 28.95
CA GLY A 537 50.34 -2.14 29.69
C GLY A 537 50.63 -1.10 30.77
N LEU A 538 50.96 -1.67 31.94
CA LEU A 538 51.91 -1.16 32.93
C LEU A 538 51.43 -0.15 33.99
N ARG A 539 51.38 -0.71 35.21
CA ARG A 539 51.89 -0.17 36.50
C ARG A 539 51.12 0.97 37.16
N GLY A 540 50.79 0.73 38.43
CA GLY A 540 50.32 1.69 39.43
C GLY A 540 49.62 0.97 40.55
#